data_AF-A0A9C8WU20-F1
#
_entry.id   AF-A0A9C8WU20-F1
#
_cell.length_a   1.000
_cell.length_b   1.000
_cell.length_c   1.000
_cell.angle_alpha   90.00
_cell.angle_beta   90.00
_cell.angle_gamma   90.00
#
_symmetry.space_group_name_H-M   'P 1'
#
loop_
_entity.id
_entity.type
_entity.pdbx_description
1 polymer ?
#
loop_
_entity_poly.entity_id
_entity_poly.type
_entity_poly.pdbx_seq_one_letter_code
_entity_poly.pdbx_strand_id
1 'polypeptide(L)'
;MKKTDNPEPLLPVPLQQGDTIGLFCPAGPIRDPARVDAGIDVLLEMGFRVCGRSALIACKDSSIYLAGPDTTRAEQLHGLWAAEEVKALMAVRGGYGCLRMLGCLEFSRFQTHPKWLIGFSDLTALLAAT
;
A
#
# COMPACT_ATOMS: atom_id res chain seq x y z
N MET A 1 -32.97 19.33 5.94
CA MET A 1 -31.56 18.98 5.67
C MET A 1 -31.53 18.22 4.35
N LYS A 2 -30.88 18.75 3.31
CA LYS A 2 -30.68 18.00 2.05
C LYS A 2 -29.72 16.85 2.36
N LYS A 3 -30.10 15.61 2.05
CA LYS A 3 -29.11 14.53 1.91
C LYS A 3 -28.10 15.03 0.90
N THR A 4 -26.86 15.23 1.32
CA THR A 4 -25.77 15.38 0.38
C THR A 4 -25.73 14.06 -0.39
N ASP A 5 -25.94 14.11 -1.70
CA ASP A 5 -25.72 12.97 -2.61
C ASP A 5 -24.24 12.61 -2.57
N ASN A 6 -23.84 11.88 -1.54
CA ASN A 6 -22.52 11.29 -1.47
C ASN A 6 -22.57 10.04 -2.35
N PRO A 7 -21.66 9.89 -3.33
CA PRO A 7 -21.62 8.67 -4.12
C PRO A 7 -21.45 7.45 -3.21
N GLU A 8 -22.12 6.35 -3.55
CA GLU A 8 -21.94 5.06 -2.88
C GLU A 8 -20.45 4.69 -2.85
N PRO A 9 -19.91 4.25 -1.71
CA PRO A 9 -18.50 3.92 -1.60
C PRO A 9 -18.16 2.73 -2.52
N LEU A 10 -17.11 2.89 -3.33
CA LEU A 10 -16.58 1.82 -4.15
C LEU A 10 -15.84 0.82 -3.25
N LEU A 11 -16.48 -0.31 -2.97
CA LEU A 11 -15.91 -1.35 -2.12
C LEU A 11 -15.13 -2.38 -2.97
N PRO A 12 -13.89 -2.73 -2.57
CA PRO A 12 -13.18 -3.84 -3.17
C PRO A 12 -13.91 -5.16 -2.93
N VAL A 13 -13.74 -6.12 -3.84
CA VAL A 13 -14.26 -7.48 -3.66
C VAL A 13 -13.56 -8.18 -2.48
N PRO A 14 -14.25 -9.03 -1.69
CA PRO A 14 -13.62 -9.79 -0.62
C PRO A 14 -12.46 -10.65 -1.13
N LEU A 15 -11.36 -10.69 -0.38
CA LEU A 15 -10.19 -11.49 -0.72
C LEU A 15 -10.47 -12.99 -0.60
N GLN A 16 -9.87 -13.77 -1.49
CA GLN A 16 -9.96 -15.23 -1.54
C GLN A 16 -8.56 -15.86 -1.53
N GLN A 17 -8.48 -17.12 -1.13
CA GLN A 17 -7.23 -17.88 -1.26
C GLN A 17 -6.78 -17.90 -2.73
N GLY A 18 -5.48 -17.72 -2.95
CA GLY A 18 -4.87 -17.58 -4.27
C GLY A 18 -4.71 -16.13 -4.74
N ASP A 19 -5.41 -15.16 -4.12
CA ASP A 19 -5.27 -13.74 -4.46
C ASP A 19 -3.86 -13.21 -4.12
N THR A 20 -3.43 -12.20 -4.88
CA THR A 20 -2.11 -11.58 -4.69
C THR A 20 -2.20 -10.31 -3.84
N ILE A 21 -1.36 -10.24 -2.80
CA ILE A 21 -1.15 -9.07 -1.96
C ILE A 21 0.17 -8.40 -2.36
N GLY A 22 0.10 -7.14 -2.76
CA GLY A 22 1.26 -6.30 -3.05
C GLY A 22 1.80 -5.61 -1.81
N LEU A 23 3.07 -5.81 -1.50
CA LEU A 23 3.72 -5.14 -0.37
C LEU A 23 4.44 -3.87 -0.81
N PHE A 24 4.35 -2.82 0.01
CA PHE A 24 5.00 -1.54 -0.25
C PHE A 24 5.38 -0.79 1.03
N CYS A 25 6.25 0.21 0.91
CA CYS A 25 6.72 1.03 2.03
C CYS A 25 6.39 2.51 1.81
N PRO A 26 5.17 2.95 2.16
CA PRO A 26 4.74 4.33 1.94
C PRO A 26 5.20 5.31 3.01
N ALA A 27 5.87 4.85 4.06
CA ALA A 27 6.28 5.69 5.18
C ALA A 27 7.78 5.54 5.45
N GLY A 28 8.17 5.10 6.64
CA GLY A 28 9.59 4.93 6.98
C GLY A 28 10.15 3.56 6.59
N PRO A 29 11.49 3.41 6.61
CA PRO A 29 12.18 2.24 6.08
C PRO A 29 11.94 0.98 6.91
N ILE A 30 12.20 -0.18 6.28
CA ILE A 30 12.23 -1.46 6.96
C ILE A 30 13.46 -1.50 7.87
N ARG A 31 13.23 -1.75 9.16
CA ARG A 31 14.31 -1.83 10.17
C ARG A 31 14.83 -3.25 10.37
N ASP A 32 13.96 -4.23 10.17
CA ASP A 32 14.24 -5.64 10.38
C ASP A 32 13.61 -6.45 9.25
N PRO A 33 14.40 -6.81 8.21
CA PRO A 33 13.91 -7.62 7.10
C PRO A 33 13.39 -8.99 7.52
N ALA A 34 13.94 -9.60 8.58
CA ALA A 34 13.51 -10.92 9.04
C ALA A 34 12.07 -10.90 9.55
N ARG A 35 11.63 -9.78 10.17
CA ARG A 35 10.23 -9.59 10.56
C ARG A 35 9.28 -9.42 9.38
N VAL A 36 9.76 -8.83 8.29
CA VAL A 36 8.98 -8.72 7.05
C VAL A 36 8.82 -10.10 6.43
N ASP A 37 9.90 -10.88 6.37
CA ASP A 37 9.88 -12.24 5.85
C ASP A 37 8.94 -13.15 6.66
N ALA A 38 9.00 -13.09 8.00
CA ALA A 38 8.06 -13.83 8.85
C ALA A 38 6.59 -13.42 8.62
N GLY A 39 6.32 -12.13 8.36
CA GLY A 39 4.98 -11.66 8.00
C GLY A 39 4.53 -12.14 6.62
N ILE A 40 5.45 -12.24 5.66
CA ILE A 40 5.19 -12.82 4.34
C ILE A 40 4.82 -14.29 4.49
N ASP A 41 5.57 -15.06 5.30
CA ASP A 41 5.29 -16.48 5.52
C ASP A 41 3.86 -16.70 6.04
N VAL A 42 3.39 -15.87 6.97
CA VAL A 42 1.99 -15.90 7.44
C VAL A 42 0.99 -15.69 6.30
N LEU A 43 1.22 -14.71 5.42
CA LEU A 43 0.32 -14.48 4.27
C LEU A 43 0.30 -15.67 3.31
N LEU A 44 1.45 -16.31 3.09
CA LEU A 44 1.58 -17.51 2.26
C LEU A 44 0.84 -18.70 2.89
N GLU A 45 0.98 -18.90 4.21
CA GLU A 45 0.28 -19.94 4.97
C GLU A 45 -1.25 -19.74 4.95
N MET A 46 -1.71 -18.49 4.94
CA MET A 46 -3.13 -18.15 4.75
C MET A 46 -3.65 -18.43 3.33
N GLY A 47 -2.76 -18.83 2.40
CA GLY A 47 -3.09 -19.18 1.03
C GLY A 47 -3.02 -18.02 0.03
N PHE A 48 -2.45 -16.88 0.42
CA PHE A 48 -2.26 -15.76 -0.50
C PHE A 48 -0.94 -15.86 -1.27
N ARG A 49 -0.85 -15.13 -2.38
CA ARG A 49 0.41 -14.85 -3.07
C ARG A 49 0.91 -13.47 -2.64
N VAL A 50 2.22 -13.26 -2.68
CA VAL A 50 2.82 -11.98 -2.28
C VAL A 50 3.73 -11.46 -3.39
N CYS A 51 3.60 -10.18 -3.74
CA CYS A 51 4.50 -9.49 -4.67
C CYS A 51 5.06 -8.19 -4.05
N GLY A 52 5.99 -7.53 -4.75
CA GLY A 52 6.58 -6.26 -4.30
C GLY A 52 7.79 -6.38 -3.38
N ARG A 53 8.20 -7.60 -2.97
CA ARG A 53 9.34 -7.84 -2.06
C ARG A 53 10.65 -7.20 -2.55
N SER A 54 10.94 -7.22 -3.86
CA SER A 54 12.15 -6.62 -4.43
C SER A 54 12.18 -5.10 -4.27
N ALA A 55 11.03 -4.44 -4.42
CA ALA A 55 10.93 -2.99 -4.27
C ALA A 55 11.10 -2.52 -2.82
N LEU A 56 10.87 -3.41 -1.83
CA LEU A 56 11.17 -3.16 -0.42
C LEU A 56 12.67 -3.02 -0.15
N ILE A 57 13.52 -3.65 -0.97
CA ILE A 57 14.98 -3.66 -0.83
C ILE A 57 15.59 -2.33 -1.31
N ALA A 58 14.90 -1.60 -2.20
CA ALA A 58 15.31 -0.27 -2.65
C ALA A 58 15.13 0.82 -1.57
N CYS A 59 14.38 0.53 -0.51
CA CYS A 59 14.12 1.41 0.63
C CYS A 59 15.29 1.44 1.64
N LYS A 60 16.52 1.62 1.15
CA LYS A 60 17.77 1.43 1.91
C LYS A 60 18.53 2.70 2.25
N ASP A 61 17.88 3.86 2.21
CA ASP A 61 18.52 5.04 2.79
C ASP A 61 18.36 5.04 4.32
N SER A 62 19.27 4.33 4.99
CA SER A 62 19.32 4.24 6.45
C SER A 62 19.63 5.57 7.13
N SER A 63 19.98 6.62 6.38
CA SER A 63 20.20 7.97 6.92
C SER A 63 18.93 8.83 6.97
N ILE A 64 17.83 8.37 6.34
CA ILE A 64 16.61 9.16 6.15
C ILE A 64 15.43 8.46 6.83
N TYR A 65 14.60 9.22 7.53
CA TYR A 65 13.37 8.75 8.20
C TYR A 65 12.31 8.12 7.26
N LEU A 66 12.57 8.11 5.93
CA LEU A 66 11.66 7.68 4.88
C LEU A 66 12.18 6.44 4.15
N ALA A 67 11.26 5.61 3.66
CA ALA A 67 11.56 4.46 2.81
C ALA A 67 12.00 4.83 1.38
N GLY A 68 12.11 6.12 1.07
CA GLY A 68 12.56 6.63 -0.23
C GLY A 68 11.95 7.99 -0.57
N PRO A 69 12.31 8.56 -1.73
CA PRO A 69 11.70 9.80 -2.22
C PRO A 69 10.17 9.70 -2.36
N ASP A 70 9.49 10.84 -2.23
CA ASP A 70 8.03 10.92 -2.27
C ASP A 70 7.47 10.37 -3.61
N THR A 71 8.13 10.72 -4.73
CA THR A 71 7.80 10.25 -6.07
C THR A 71 7.99 8.74 -6.23
N THR A 72 9.11 8.19 -5.77
CA THR A 72 9.39 6.75 -5.85
C THR A 72 8.36 5.93 -5.06
N ARG A 73 7.98 6.39 -3.86
CA ARG A 73 6.95 5.72 -3.05
C ARG A 73 5.57 5.83 -3.71
N ALA A 74 5.25 6.97 -4.34
CA ALA A 74 4.00 7.16 -5.08
C ALA A 74 3.93 6.27 -6.34
N GLU A 75 5.02 6.15 -7.08
CA GLU A 75 5.13 5.27 -8.24
C GLU A 75 5.00 3.79 -7.85
N GLN A 76 5.59 3.37 -6.72
CA GLN A 76 5.40 2.02 -6.20
C GLN A 76 3.92 1.73 -5.91
N LEU A 77 3.21 2.68 -5.28
CA LEU A 77 1.78 2.56 -5.02
C LEU A 77 0.98 2.48 -6.33
N HIS A 78 1.23 3.39 -7.29
CA HIS A 78 0.56 3.34 -8.60
C HIS A 78 0.83 2.04 -9.37
N GLY A 79 2.05 1.53 -9.34
CA GLY A 79 2.42 0.29 -10.02
C GLY A 79 1.65 -0.92 -9.47
N LEU A 80 1.59 -1.07 -8.15
CA LEU A 80 0.80 -2.13 -7.51
C LEU A 80 -0.71 -1.93 -7.72
N TRP A 81 -1.17 -0.68 -7.76
CA TRP A 81 -2.57 -0.39 -8.04
C TRP A 81 -2.95 -0.73 -9.48
N ALA A 82 -2.07 -0.52 -10.45
CA ALA A 82 -2.31 -0.85 -11.86
C ALA A 82 -2.22 -2.37 -12.16
N ALA A 83 -1.46 -3.13 -11.38
CA ALA A 83 -1.27 -4.57 -11.60
C ALA A 83 -2.57 -5.38 -11.32
N GLU A 84 -3.27 -5.84 -12.35
CA GLU A 84 -4.60 -6.49 -12.23
C GLU A 84 -4.61 -7.75 -11.33
N GLU A 85 -3.49 -8.45 -11.25
CA GLU A 85 -3.30 -9.62 -10.39
C GLU A 85 -3.31 -9.28 -8.90
N VAL A 86 -2.95 -8.04 -8.53
CA VAL A 86 -2.92 -7.55 -7.16
C VAL A 86 -4.33 -7.16 -6.72
N LYS A 87 -4.85 -7.84 -5.69
CA LYS A 87 -6.18 -7.59 -5.11
C LYS A 87 -6.15 -6.75 -3.84
N ALA A 88 -5.01 -6.72 -3.16
CA ALA A 88 -4.77 -5.89 -2.00
C ALA A 88 -3.36 -5.32 -2.00
N LEU A 89 -3.20 -4.12 -1.48
CA LEU A 89 -1.93 -3.49 -1.17
C LEU A 89 -1.79 -3.39 0.34
N MET A 90 -0.69 -3.89 0.88
CA MET A 90 -0.45 -3.89 2.32
C MET A 90 0.84 -3.13 2.64
N ALA A 91 0.72 -2.11 3.47
CA ALA A 91 1.87 -1.34 3.91
C ALA A 91 2.70 -2.17 4.89
N VAL A 92 3.98 -2.37 4.57
CA VAL A 92 4.91 -3.15 5.41
C VAL A 92 5.18 -2.44 6.74
N ARG A 93 5.16 -1.11 6.74
CA ARG A 93 5.40 -0.29 7.93
C ARG A 93 4.81 1.10 7.79
N GLY A 94 4.28 1.63 8.91
CA GLY A 94 3.98 3.06 9.07
C GLY A 94 5.23 3.90 9.40
N GLY A 95 5.05 5.00 10.13
CA GLY A 95 6.13 5.90 10.52
C GLY A 95 5.79 7.35 10.23
N TYR A 96 6.49 7.96 9.29
CA TYR A 96 6.20 9.29 8.78
C TYR A 96 6.46 9.28 7.28
N GLY A 97 5.63 9.99 6.51
CA GLY A 97 5.88 10.24 5.10
C GLY A 97 4.69 10.00 4.17
N CYS A 98 3.61 9.36 4.61
CA CYS A 98 2.43 9.12 3.77
C CYS A 98 1.77 10.43 3.31
N LEU A 99 1.63 11.41 4.21
CA LEU A 99 1.06 12.71 3.87
C LEU A 99 1.85 13.44 2.77
N ARG A 100 3.18 13.26 2.74
CA ARG A 100 4.05 13.87 1.73
C ARG A 100 3.81 13.31 0.33
N MET A 101 3.35 12.06 0.24
CA MET A 101 3.09 11.42 -1.05
C MET A 101 1.85 12.00 -1.74
N LEU A 102 0.90 12.60 -1.01
CA LEU A 102 -0.39 13.02 -1.57
C LEU A 102 -0.24 13.96 -2.79
N GLY A 103 0.76 14.85 -2.79
CA GLY A 103 1.03 15.73 -3.92
C GLY A 103 1.61 15.05 -5.17
N CYS A 104 1.99 13.78 -5.07
CA CYS A 104 2.53 12.97 -6.17
C CYS A 104 1.54 11.90 -6.66
N LEU A 105 0.34 11.81 -6.07
CA LEU A 105 -0.65 10.79 -6.43
C LEU A 105 -1.64 11.29 -7.47
N GLU A 106 -1.90 10.43 -8.46
CA GLU A 106 -2.90 10.65 -9.50
C GLU A 106 -4.20 9.96 -9.06
N PHE A 107 -4.99 10.62 -8.23
CA PHE A 107 -6.14 10.02 -7.54
C PHE A 107 -7.20 9.40 -8.47
N SER A 108 -7.30 9.88 -9.70
CA SER A 108 -8.19 9.30 -10.73
C SER A 108 -7.88 7.82 -11.01
N ARG A 109 -6.63 7.37 -10.78
CA ARG A 109 -6.21 5.98 -10.96
C ARG A 109 -6.80 5.02 -9.93
N PHE A 110 -7.23 5.53 -8.77
CA PHE A 110 -7.81 4.70 -7.70
C PHE A 110 -9.29 4.39 -7.92
N GLN A 111 -9.97 5.17 -8.77
CA GLN A 111 -11.42 5.10 -8.95
C GLN A 111 -11.88 4.02 -9.93
N THR A 112 -11.00 3.49 -10.78
CA THR A 112 -11.40 2.56 -11.86
C THR A 112 -11.45 1.10 -11.42
N HIS A 113 -10.59 0.71 -10.47
CA HIS A 113 -10.50 -0.66 -9.96
C HIS A 113 -10.23 -0.62 -8.45
N PRO A 114 -11.28 -0.64 -7.60
CA PRO A 114 -11.08 -0.56 -6.15
C PRO A 114 -10.36 -1.81 -5.65
N LYS A 115 -9.29 -1.58 -4.88
CA LYS A 115 -8.47 -2.62 -4.24
C LYS A 115 -8.40 -2.36 -2.75
N TRP A 116 -8.17 -3.41 -1.97
CA TRP A 116 -7.94 -3.23 -0.53
C TRP A 116 -6.64 -2.49 -0.30
N LEU A 117 -6.68 -1.39 0.45
CA LEU A 117 -5.50 -0.72 0.99
C LEU A 117 -5.42 -1.00 2.49
N ILE A 118 -4.36 -1.69 2.93
CA ILE A 118 -4.27 -2.26 4.28
C ILE A 118 -3.09 -1.67 5.03
N GLY A 119 -3.38 -1.16 6.23
CA GLY A 119 -2.41 -0.73 7.23
C GLY A 119 -3.03 0.26 8.21
N PHE A 120 -2.19 0.94 8.99
CA PHE A 120 -2.63 1.82 10.07
C PHE A 120 -1.56 2.88 10.39
N SER A 121 -1.84 3.73 11.39
CA SER A 121 -0.94 4.82 11.84
C SER A 121 -0.71 5.84 10.72
N ASP A 122 0.52 6.12 10.30
CA ASP A 122 0.83 7.10 9.24
C ASP A 122 0.08 6.82 7.92
N LEU A 123 -0.25 5.56 7.65
CA LEU A 123 -1.03 5.17 6.47
C LEU A 123 -2.44 5.79 6.45
N THR A 124 -2.95 6.28 7.59
CA THR A 124 -4.24 6.99 7.68
C THR A 124 -4.35 8.10 6.64
N ALA A 125 -3.25 8.79 6.32
CA ALA A 125 -3.25 9.84 5.30
C ALA A 125 -3.62 9.30 3.91
N LEU A 126 -3.17 8.08 3.56
CA LEU A 126 -3.54 7.44 2.30
C LEU A 126 -4.95 6.85 2.39
N LEU A 127 -5.28 6.14 3.48
CA LEU A 127 -6.60 5.54 3.69
C LEU A 127 -7.75 6.55 3.63
N ALA A 128 -7.50 7.80 4.03
CA ALA A 128 -8.49 8.87 3.97
C ALA A 128 -8.58 9.57 2.60
N ALA A 129 -7.58 9.39 1.74
CA ALA A 129 -7.41 10.13 0.49
C ALA A 129 -7.65 9.30 -0.78
N THR A 130 -7.56 7.97 -0.68
CA THR A 130 -7.75 7.02 -1.80
C THR A 130 -9.07 6.28 -1.66
#